data_AF-A0A0D7E482-F1
#
_entry.id   AF-A0A0D7E482-F1
#
_cell.length_a   1.000
_cell.length_b   1.000
_cell.length_c   1.000
_cell.angle_alpha   90.00
_cell.angle_beta   90.00
_cell.angle_gamma   90.00
#
_symmetry.space_group_name_H-M   'P 1'
#
loop_
_entity.id
_entity.type
_entity.pdbx_description
1 polymer ?
#
loop_
_entity_poly.entity_id
_entity_poly.type
_entity_poly.pdbx_seq_one_letter_code
_entity_poly.pdbx_strand_id
1 'polypeptide(L)' 'ADALLAHSWSGAPLAQEHGGPVRLVVPHLYFWKSAKWLQSIEFLDADAPGYWEVRGYHNRGDPWQEQRYSGD' A
#
# COMPACT_ATOMS: atom_id res chain seq x y z
N ALA A 1 10.13 -7.52 -6.40
CA ALA A 1 10.26 -6.06 -6.53
C ALA A 1 10.08 -5.44 -5.15
N ASP A 2 10.89 -4.43 -4.84
CA ASP A 2 11.03 -3.93 -3.47
C ASP A 2 9.92 -2.95 -3.10
N ALA A 3 9.54 -2.95 -1.82
CA ALA A 3 8.67 -1.95 -1.22
C ALA A 3 9.50 -0.74 -0.75
N LEU A 4 8.94 0.46 -0.87
CA LEU A 4 9.64 1.72 -0.57
C LEU A 4 8.88 2.54 0.48
N LEU A 5 9.64 3.16 1.38
CA LEU A 5 9.18 4.29 2.18
C LEU A 5 9.62 5.57 1.49
N ALA A 6 8.70 6.22 0.77
CA ALA A 6 8.99 7.42 0.02
C ALA A 6 8.69 8.67 0.88
N HIS A 7 9.66 9.57 0.98
CA HIS A 7 9.52 10.88 1.65
C HIS A 7 9.66 12.06 0.68
N SER A 8 10.19 11.82 -0.52
CA SER A 8 10.41 12.82 -1.56
C SER A 8 10.18 12.25 -2.94
N TRP A 9 9.83 13.11 -3.89
CA TRP A 9 9.71 12.79 -5.31
C TRP A 9 10.30 13.94 -6.15
N SER A 10 11.09 13.60 -7.16
CA SER A 10 11.75 14.57 -8.06
C SER A 10 12.54 15.66 -7.31
N GLY A 11 13.24 15.28 -6.24
CA GLY A 11 14.06 16.19 -5.43
C GLY A 11 13.27 17.09 -4.45
N ALA A 12 11.94 16.99 -4.40
CA ALA A 12 11.10 17.77 -3.49
C ALA A 12 10.38 16.88 -2.45
N PRO A 13 10.05 17.38 -1.25
CA PRO A 13 9.20 16.67 -0.29
C PRO A 13 7.84 16.29 -0.90
N LEU A 14 7.28 15.16 -0.48
CA LEU A 14 5.92 14.78 -0.91
C LEU A 14 4.88 15.79 -0.42
N ALA A 15 4.03 16.25 -1.34
CA ALA A 15 2.84 17.01 -0.98
C ALA A 15 1.90 16.17 -0.09
N GLN A 16 1.11 16.84 0.74
CA GLN A 16 0.18 16.17 1.65
C GLN A 16 -0.80 15.26 0.89
N GLU A 17 -1.35 15.70 -0.24
CA GLU A 17 -2.25 14.90 -1.09
C GLU A 17 -1.62 13.59 -1.59
N HIS A 18 -0.30 13.60 -1.78
CA HIS A 18 0.49 12.44 -2.21
C HIS A 18 0.98 11.57 -1.05
N GLY A 19 0.66 11.91 0.19
CA GLY A 19 1.00 11.12 1.36
C GLY A 19 2.19 11.64 2.15
N GLY A 20 2.62 12.89 1.95
CA GLY A 20 3.66 13.50 2.77
C GLY A 20 3.30 13.54 4.27
N PRO A 21 4.28 13.42 5.19
CA PRO A 21 5.72 13.45 4.93
C PRO A 21 6.30 12.11 4.44
N VAL A 22 5.63 10.99 4.67
CA VAL A 22 6.09 9.65 4.28
C VAL A 22 4.91 8.79 3.83
N ARG A 23 5.10 8.05 2.74
CA ARG A 23 4.16 7.02 2.27
C ARG A 23 4.85 5.68 2.01
N LEU A 24 4.08 4.61 2.07
CA LEU A 24 4.46 3.32 1.50
C LEU A 24 4.18 3.31 -0.01
N VAL A 25 5.07 2.67 -0.77
CA VAL A 25 4.87 2.33 -2.19
C VAL A 25 5.25 0.87 -2.40
N VAL A 26 4.30 0.08 -2.90
CA VAL A 26 4.51 -1.30 -3.34
C VAL A 26 4.20 -1.37 -4.84
N PRO A 27 5.20 -1.20 -5.72
CA PRO A 27 4.97 -0.91 -7.15
C PRO A 27 4.22 -2.00 -7.93
N HIS A 28 4.24 -3.24 -7.44
CA HIS A 28 3.72 -4.41 -8.13
C HIS A 28 2.35 -4.88 -7.61
N LEU A 29 1.75 -4.14 -6.68
CA LEU A 29 0.40 -4.40 -6.17
C LEU A 29 -0.50 -3.19 -6.45
N TYR A 30 -1.80 -3.40 -6.41
CA TYR A 30 -2.75 -2.30 -6.47
C TYR A 30 -2.52 -1.28 -5.35
N PHE A 31 -2.86 -0.02 -5.66
CA PHE A 31 -2.43 1.13 -4.86
C PHE A 31 -3.03 1.21 -3.45
N TRP A 32 -4.08 0.44 -3.14
CA TRP A 32 -4.59 0.36 -1.76
C TRP A 32 -3.58 -0.29 -0.80
N LYS A 33 -2.63 -1.08 -1.32
CA LYS A 33 -1.48 -1.62 -0.57
C LYS A 33 -0.37 -0.60 -0.32
N SER A 34 -0.48 0.62 -0.88
CA SER A 34 0.52 1.69 -0.79
C SER A 34 0.00 2.85 0.07
N ALA A 35 -0.03 2.63 1.39
CA ALA A 35 -0.60 3.57 2.37
C ALA A 35 0.03 4.97 2.30
N LYS A 36 -0.81 6.01 2.30
CA LYS A 36 -0.43 7.41 2.46
C LYS A 36 -0.35 7.77 3.95
N TRP A 37 0.45 8.79 4.29
CA TRP A 37 0.55 9.34 5.64
C TRP A 37 0.94 8.27 6.67
N LEU A 38 2.00 7.53 6.36
CA LEU A 38 2.42 6.38 7.14
C LEU A 38 2.78 6.82 8.57
N GLN A 39 2.14 6.21 9.57
CA GLN A 39 2.36 6.52 11.00
C GLN A 39 3.11 5.41 11.74
N SER A 40 2.79 4.15 11.45
CA SER A 40 3.41 2.98 12.08
C SER A 40 3.52 1.83 11.09
N ILE A 41 4.44 0.90 11.38
CA ILE A 41 4.55 -0.40 10.72
C ILE A 41 4.53 -1.44 11.83
N GLU A 42 3.59 -2.35 11.76
CA GLU A 42 3.45 -3.46 12.69
C GLU A 42 3.76 -4.76 11.95
N PHE A 43 4.52 -5.64 12.59
CA PHE A 43 4.85 -6.96 12.07
C PHE A 43 3.97 -7.99 12.76
N LEU A 44 3.34 -8.84 11.96
CA LEU A 44 2.47 -9.91 12.43
C LEU A 44 3.12 -11.27 12.17
N ASP A 45 2.81 -12.24 13.02
CA ASP A 45 3.26 -13.64 12.93
C ASP A 45 2.45 -14.46 11.91
N ALA A 46 1.21 -14.04 11.66
CA ALA A 46 0.34 -14.57 10.64
C ALA A 46 -0.29 -13.45 9.82
N ASP A 47 -0.70 -13.79 8.59
CA ASP A 47 -1.43 -12.87 7.72
C ASP A 47 -2.82 -12.54 8.29
N ALA A 48 -3.20 -11.26 8.22
CA ALA A 48 -4.45 -10.75 8.76
C ALA A 48 -5.05 -9.68 7.83
N PRO A 49 -6.35 -9.74 7.49
CA PRO A 49 -7.00 -8.73 6.67
C PRO A 49 -6.95 -7.33 7.30
N GLY A 50 -6.51 -6.35 6.52
CA GLY A 50 -6.49 -4.95 6.89
C GLY A 50 -7.77 -4.20 6.52
N TYR A 51 -7.70 -2.86 6.53
CA TYR A 51 -8.85 -1.99 6.30
C TYR A 51 -9.58 -2.24 4.97
N TRP A 52 -8.85 -2.49 3.88
CA TRP A 52 -9.45 -2.68 2.56
C TRP A 52 -9.93 -4.11 2.36
N GLU A 53 -9.19 -5.07 2.90
CA GLU A 53 -9.42 -6.50 2.73
C GLU A 53 -10.72 -6.92 3.43
N VAL A 54 -10.99 -6.41 4.63
CA VAL A 54 -12.28 -6.63 5.31
C VAL A 54 -13.47 -5.95 4.61
N ARG A 55 -13.21 -5.09 3.62
CA ARG A 55 -14.22 -4.40 2.80
C ARG A 55 -14.32 -4.98 1.38
N GLY A 56 -13.83 -6.20 1.19
CA GLY A 56 -14.00 -6.97 -0.05
C GLY A 56 -12.92 -6.74 -1.09
N TYR A 57 -11.81 -6.07 -0.76
CA TYR A 57 -10.63 -6.03 -1.63
C TYR A 57 -9.81 -7.31 -1.49
N HIS A 58 -9.13 -7.70 -2.57
CA HIS A 58 -8.32 -8.91 -2.56
C HIS A 58 -7.14 -8.78 -1.56
N ASN A 59 -6.84 -9.87 -0.86
CA ASN A 59 -5.84 -9.88 0.20
C ASN A 59 -4.41 -9.62 -0.29
N ARG A 60 -4.03 -10.14 -1.47
CA ARG A 60 -2.76 -9.80 -2.15
C ARG A 60 -2.84 -8.53 -2.99
N GLY A 61 -3.70 -8.50 -4.01
CA GLY A 61 -3.92 -7.31 -4.85
C GLY A 61 -2.98 -7.22 -6.06
N ASP A 62 -2.65 -8.33 -6.71
CA ASP A 62 -1.82 -8.33 -7.92
C ASP A 62 -2.62 -7.87 -9.15
N PRO A 63 -2.27 -6.72 -9.78
CA PRO A 63 -3.02 -6.17 -10.89
C PRO A 63 -2.90 -6.98 -12.19
N TRP A 64 -1.84 -7.78 -12.34
CA TRP A 64 -1.62 -8.59 -13.54
C TRP A 64 -2.40 -9.91 -13.49
N GLN A 65 -2.78 -10.33 -12.29
CA GLN A 65 -3.64 -11.49 -12.05
C GLN A 65 -5.10 -11.07 -11.81
N GLU A 66 -5.44 -9.80 -12.05
CA GLU A 66 -6.79 -9.24 -11.85
C GLU A 66 -7.36 -9.43 -10.43
N GLN A 67 -6.49 -9.54 -9.42
CA GLN A 67 -6.86 -9.75 -8.02
C GLN A 67 -7.39 -8.45 -7.40
N ARG A 68 -8.61 -8.04 -7.75
CA ARG A 68 -9.18 -6.77 -7.29
C ARG A 68 -9.99 -6.93 -6.00
N TYR A 69 -10.85 -7.94 -5.95
CA TYR A 69 -11.80 -8.21 -4.90
C TYR A 69 -11.56 -9.55 -4.24
N SER A 70 -12.15 -9.77 -3.06
CA SER A 70 -11.90 -10.95 -2.24
C SER A 70 -12.33 -12.29 -2.86
N GLY A 71 -13.08 -12.26 -3.97
CA GLY A 71 -13.52 -13.45 -4.70
C GLY A 71 -12.75 -13.71 -6.00
N ASP A 72 -11.81 -12.85 -6.35
CA ASP A 72 -10.93 -13.02 -7.53
C ASP A 72 -9.81 -14.04 -7.26
#